data_AF-A0A6Y3ZII9-F1
#
_entry.id   AF-A0A6Y3ZII9-F1
#
_cell.length_a   1.000
_cell.length_b   1.000
_cell.length_c   1.000
_cell.angle_alpha   90.00
_cell.angle_beta   90.00
_cell.angle_gamma   90.00
#
_symmetry.space_group_name_H-M   'P 1'
#
loop_
_entity.id
_entity.type
_entity.pdbx_description
1 polymer ?
#
loop_
_entity_poly.entity_id
_entity_poly.type
_entity_poly.pdbx_seq_one_letter_code
_entity_poly.pdbx_strand_id
1 'polypeptide(L)'
;MNKTNLEIYLDYYIGLDAPGFAVLVTGEWGSGKTFQVMNAIPSNLQCHVSLFGIVDSQEVYSTVFSKMFPGKNFAKKLIEMTKDISGEIDGLTFGAGSLAGNILSPLIKLTVDRNKIIIFDDLERCPMSNKEIFGVINQYIEHHQCKVVILAHDKEAHNEFIKTKEKIIGHTIQLEPQIDDAASCFFKKNYRL
;
A
#
# COMPACT_ATOMS: atom_id res chain seq x y z
N MET A 1 -25.49 -6.56 9.59
CA MET A 1 -24.91 -5.27 10.05
C MET A 1 -25.06 -4.29 8.90
N ASN A 2 -25.46 -3.05 9.19
CA ASN A 2 -25.40 -1.99 8.19
C ASN A 2 -23.93 -1.69 7.88
N LYS A 3 -23.59 -1.44 6.61
CA LYS A 3 -22.23 -1.06 6.23
C LYS A 3 -21.87 0.28 6.90
N THR A 4 -20.66 0.35 7.43
CA THR A 4 -20.04 1.57 7.95
C THR A 4 -19.76 2.57 6.82
N ASN A 5 -19.56 3.84 7.16
CA ASN A 5 -19.16 4.86 6.18
C ASN A 5 -17.85 4.49 5.47
N LEU A 6 -16.91 3.84 6.18
CA LEU A 6 -15.68 3.31 5.60
C LEU A 6 -15.98 2.27 4.53
N GLU A 7 -16.79 1.25 4.85
CA GLU A 7 -17.11 0.17 3.92
C GLU A 7 -17.83 0.70 2.68
N ILE A 8 -18.83 1.57 2.86
CA ILE A 8 -19.58 2.19 1.76
C ILE A 8 -18.62 2.94 0.82
N TYR A 9 -17.72 3.75 1.39
CA TYR A 9 -16.80 4.55 0.57
C TYR A 9 -15.74 3.66 -0.11
N LEU A 10 -15.18 2.69 0.60
CA LEU A 10 -14.19 1.78 0.02
C LEU A 10 -14.80 0.93 -1.10
N ASP A 11 -16.05 0.47 -0.98
CA ASP A 11 -16.75 -0.21 -2.08
C ASP A 11 -16.84 0.67 -3.34
N TYR A 12 -17.21 1.94 -3.17
CA TYR A 12 -17.21 2.93 -4.25
C TYR A 12 -15.81 3.08 -4.87
N TYR A 13 -14.79 3.30 -4.04
CA TYR A 13 -13.41 3.51 -4.47
C TYR A 13 -12.82 2.30 -5.21
N ILE A 14 -13.11 1.09 -4.73
CA ILE A 14 -12.71 -0.18 -5.36
C ILE A 14 -13.32 -0.32 -6.76
N GLY A 15 -14.54 0.19 -6.95
CA GLY A 15 -15.24 0.19 -8.23
C GLY A 15 -14.73 1.18 -9.26
N LEU A 16 -13.90 2.16 -8.88
CA LEU A 16 -13.32 3.13 -9.82
C LEU A 16 -12.27 2.48 -10.72
N ASP A 17 -12.15 2.95 -11.95
CA ASP A 17 -10.98 2.66 -12.79
C ASP A 17 -10.01 3.85 -12.72
N ALA A 18 -8.72 3.56 -12.51
CA ALA A 18 -7.65 4.57 -12.45
C ALA A 18 -8.02 5.87 -11.69
N PRO A 19 -8.30 5.81 -10.37
CA PRO A 19 -8.92 6.94 -9.65
C PRO A 19 -8.10 8.24 -9.66
N GLY A 20 -6.77 8.15 -9.85
CA GLY A 20 -5.90 9.34 -9.90
C GLY A 20 -5.70 10.03 -8.55
N PHE A 21 -6.17 9.41 -7.45
CA PHE A 21 -5.91 9.88 -6.09
C PHE A 21 -5.86 8.71 -5.09
N ALA A 22 -5.23 8.96 -3.94
CA ALA A 22 -5.28 8.09 -2.77
C ALA A 22 -6.41 8.47 -1.80
N VAL A 23 -6.86 7.47 -1.06
CA VAL A 23 -7.77 7.65 0.08
C VAL A 23 -6.97 7.61 1.35
N LEU A 24 -7.05 8.66 2.16
CA LEU A 24 -6.49 8.65 3.50
C LEU A 24 -7.54 8.16 4.49
N VAL A 25 -7.21 7.12 5.25
CA VAL A 25 -7.99 6.66 6.39
C VAL A 25 -7.22 7.01 7.65
N THR A 26 -7.79 7.87 8.47
CA THR A 26 -7.12 8.39 9.67
C THR A 26 -7.93 8.16 10.95
N GLY A 27 -7.25 8.17 12.08
CA GLY A 27 -7.78 7.75 13.37
C GLY A 27 -6.70 7.77 14.44
N GLU A 28 -7.12 7.84 15.70
CA GLU A 28 -6.20 7.78 16.84
C GLU A 28 -5.49 6.43 16.91
N TRP A 29 -4.37 6.37 17.62
CA TRP A 29 -3.68 5.12 17.88
C TRP A 29 -4.62 4.16 18.62
N GLY A 30 -4.65 2.89 18.21
CA GLY A 30 -5.57 1.90 18.77
C GLY A 30 -7.03 1.98 18.28
N SER A 31 -7.38 2.89 17.37
CA SER A 31 -8.74 2.98 16.79
C SER A 31 -9.13 1.81 15.86
N GLY A 32 -8.20 0.88 15.59
CA GLY A 32 -8.44 -0.27 14.72
C GLY A 32 -8.35 0.03 13.22
N LYS A 33 -7.65 1.09 12.80
CA LYS A 33 -7.51 1.49 11.37
C LYS A 33 -7.21 0.31 10.43
N THR A 34 -6.11 -0.39 10.70
CA THR A 34 -5.67 -1.54 9.92
C THR A 34 -6.74 -2.64 9.92
N PHE A 35 -7.31 -2.96 11.08
CA PHE A 35 -8.34 -4.00 11.20
C PHE A 35 -9.59 -3.66 10.38
N GLN A 36 -10.11 -2.43 10.50
CA GLN A 36 -11.31 -1.99 9.80
C GLN A 36 -11.09 -1.97 8.28
N VAL A 37 -9.97 -1.45 7.80
CA VAL A 37 -9.67 -1.39 6.35
C VAL A 37 -9.44 -2.78 5.77
N MET A 38 -8.73 -3.67 6.48
CA MET A 38 -8.49 -5.03 6.02
C MET A 38 -9.75 -5.89 6.03
N ASN A 39 -10.76 -5.55 6.83
CA ASN A 39 -12.07 -6.20 6.75
C ASN A 39 -12.96 -5.61 5.63
N ALA A 40 -12.81 -4.33 5.32
CA ALA A 40 -13.60 -3.65 4.29
C ALA A 40 -13.12 -3.96 2.86
N ILE A 41 -11.83 -4.27 2.67
CA ILE A 41 -11.27 -4.59 1.34
C ILE A 41 -11.22 -6.12 1.18
N PRO A 42 -11.65 -6.71 0.04
CA PRO A 42 -11.50 -8.14 -0.20
C PRO A 42 -10.04 -8.62 -0.14
N SER A 43 -9.77 -9.70 0.60
CA SER A 43 -8.40 -10.19 0.89
C SER A 43 -7.56 -10.49 -0.35
N ASN A 44 -8.19 -10.95 -1.43
CA ASN A 44 -7.51 -11.22 -2.70
C ASN A 44 -7.05 -9.95 -3.44
N LEU A 45 -7.63 -8.79 -3.13
CA LEU A 45 -7.24 -7.50 -3.71
C LEU A 45 -6.19 -6.77 -2.88
N GLN A 46 -6.00 -7.14 -1.61
CA GLN A 46 -5.11 -6.43 -0.71
C GLN A 46 -3.63 -6.59 -1.10
N CYS A 47 -2.92 -5.46 -1.11
CA CYS A 47 -1.47 -5.36 -1.11
C CYS A 47 -1.05 -4.47 0.08
N HIS A 48 -1.07 -5.05 1.28
CA HIS A 48 -0.71 -4.35 2.52
C HIS A 48 0.80 -4.24 2.69
N VAL A 49 1.26 -3.01 2.92
CA VAL A 49 2.66 -2.61 3.12
C VAL A 49 2.71 -1.69 4.33
N SER A 50 3.25 -2.17 5.45
CA SER A 50 3.61 -1.30 6.57
C SER A 50 4.85 -0.51 6.19
N LEU A 51 4.80 0.81 6.37
CA LEU A 51 5.92 1.72 6.14
C LEU A 51 6.86 1.81 7.36
N PHE A 52 6.50 1.15 8.47
CA PHE A 52 7.35 1.10 9.63
C PHE A 52 8.64 0.33 9.33
N GLY A 53 9.78 1.00 9.53
CA GLY A 53 11.10 0.41 9.32
C GLY A 53 11.60 0.39 7.87
N ILE A 54 10.79 0.84 6.89
CA ILE A 54 11.23 0.98 5.51
C ILE A 54 12.09 2.24 5.37
N VAL A 55 13.36 2.08 5.02
CA VAL A 55 14.34 3.18 5.09
C VAL A 55 14.47 3.98 3.79
N ASP A 56 14.06 3.43 2.65
CA ASP A 56 14.15 4.10 1.36
C ASP A 56 13.07 3.69 0.34
N SER A 57 13.02 4.43 -0.76
CA SER A 57 12.03 4.19 -1.83
C SER A 57 12.18 2.84 -2.54
N GLN A 58 13.39 2.29 -2.66
CA GLN A 58 13.61 0.99 -3.32
C GLN A 58 13.05 -0.14 -2.47
N GLU A 59 13.18 -0.03 -1.16
CA GLU A 59 12.56 -0.96 -0.22
C GLU A 59 11.03 -0.91 -0.30
N VAL A 60 10.41 0.27 -0.48
CA VAL A 60 8.97 0.39 -0.78
C VAL A 60 8.61 -0.35 -2.08
N TYR A 61 9.30 -0.08 -3.20
CA TYR A 61 9.01 -0.72 -4.49
C TYR A 61 9.14 -2.24 -4.43
N SER A 62 10.22 -2.75 -3.81
CA SER A 62 10.45 -4.18 -3.68
C SER A 62 9.43 -4.87 -2.77
N THR A 63 8.99 -4.21 -1.69
CA THR A 63 7.97 -4.72 -0.78
C THR A 63 6.61 -4.79 -1.46
N VAL A 64 6.21 -3.73 -2.17
CA VAL A 64 4.97 -3.71 -2.95
C VAL A 64 4.99 -4.83 -3.99
N PHE A 65 6.07 -4.97 -4.76
CA PHE A 65 6.21 -6.01 -5.78
C PHE A 65 6.08 -7.43 -5.20
N SER A 66 6.77 -7.70 -4.08
CA SER A 66 6.69 -8.99 -3.38
C SER A 66 5.27 -9.31 -2.89
N LYS A 67 4.54 -8.30 -2.40
CA LYS A 67 3.16 -8.44 -1.92
C LYS A 67 2.14 -8.58 -3.06
N MET A 68 2.35 -7.93 -4.20
CA MET A 68 1.50 -8.07 -5.37
C MET A 68 1.63 -9.48 -5.99
N PHE A 69 2.83 -10.05 -6.00
CA PHE A 69 3.13 -11.32 -6.67
C PHE A 69 3.67 -12.37 -5.69
N PRO A 70 2.91 -12.88 -4.71
CA PRO A 70 3.46 -13.79 -3.72
C PRO A 70 3.85 -15.17 -4.28
N GLY A 71 4.88 -15.79 -3.68
CA GLY A 71 5.24 -17.19 -3.92
C GLY A 71 5.71 -17.47 -5.36
N LYS A 72 5.05 -18.43 -6.04
CA LYS A 72 5.44 -18.83 -7.41
C LYS A 72 5.27 -17.69 -8.43
N ASN A 73 4.33 -16.77 -8.19
CA ASN A 73 4.10 -15.63 -9.07
C ASN A 73 5.28 -14.65 -9.04
N PHE A 74 5.93 -14.47 -7.88
CA PHE A 74 7.15 -13.67 -7.74
C PHE A 74 8.24 -14.18 -8.69
N ALA A 75 8.58 -15.46 -8.55
CA ALA A 75 9.63 -16.10 -9.33
C ALA A 75 9.31 -16.09 -10.83
N LYS A 76 8.05 -16.35 -11.19
CA LYS A 76 7.59 -16.25 -12.58
C LYS A 76 7.80 -14.83 -13.14
N LYS A 77 7.41 -13.80 -12.38
CA LYS A 77 7.54 -12.41 -12.81
C LYS A 77 9.00 -11.97 -12.94
N LEU A 78 9.87 -12.41 -12.03
CA LEU A 78 11.31 -12.17 -12.16
C LEU A 78 11.91 -12.84 -13.41
N ILE A 79 11.51 -14.08 -13.73
CA ILE A 79 11.98 -14.76 -14.94
C ILE A 79 11.47 -14.07 -16.22
N GLU A 80 10.22 -13.60 -16.23
CA GLU A 80 9.69 -12.79 -17.34
C GLU A 80 10.54 -11.53 -17.54
N MET A 81 10.81 -10.78 -16.48
CA MET A 81 11.65 -9.57 -16.53
C MET A 81 13.06 -9.84 -17.06
N THR A 82 13.71 -10.93 -16.63
CA THR A 82 15.07 -11.23 -17.08
C THR A 82 15.13 -11.68 -18.54
N LYS A 83 14.08 -12.36 -19.03
CA LYS A 83 13.96 -12.72 -20.45
C LYS A 83 13.83 -11.49 -21.33
N ASP A 84 12.97 -10.54 -20.96
CA ASP A 84 12.75 -9.32 -21.73
C ASP A 84 14.06 -8.54 -21.93
N ILE A 85 14.90 -8.42 -20.89
CA ILE A 85 16.24 -7.80 -20.99
C ILE A 85 17.16 -8.58 -21.94
N SER A 86 17.19 -9.91 -21.83
CA SER A 86 18.10 -10.73 -22.64
C SER A 86 17.76 -10.72 -24.13
N GLY A 87 16.48 -10.55 -24.48
CA GLY A 87 16.01 -10.48 -25.87
C GLY A 87 16.35 -9.17 -26.58
N GLU A 88 16.51 -8.07 -25.84
CA GLU A 88 16.95 -6.79 -26.42
C GLU A 88 18.46 -6.73 -26.70
N ILE A 89 19.25 -7.65 -26.11
CA ILE A 89 20.71 -7.66 -26.19
C ILE A 89 21.19 -9.01 -26.74
N ASP A 90 20.98 -9.21 -28.04
CA ASP A 90 21.32 -10.46 -28.72
C ASP A 90 22.84 -10.73 -28.65
N GLY A 91 23.24 -11.84 -28.01
CA GLY A 91 24.62 -12.36 -28.04
C GLY A 91 25.49 -12.17 -26.78
N LEU A 92 25.01 -11.58 -25.69
CA LEU A 92 25.80 -11.46 -24.46
C LEU A 92 25.35 -12.44 -23.36
N THR A 93 26.15 -13.47 -23.13
CA THR A 93 26.08 -14.33 -21.94
C THR A 93 26.64 -13.57 -20.73
N PHE A 94 25.83 -12.68 -20.15
CA PHE A 94 26.25 -11.88 -19.00
C PHE A 94 26.21 -12.68 -17.68
N GLY A 95 27.29 -12.59 -16.90
CA GLY A 95 27.42 -13.22 -15.59
C GLY A 95 26.36 -12.72 -14.60
N ALA A 96 25.71 -13.64 -13.91
CA ALA A 96 24.51 -13.42 -13.08
C ALA A 96 24.66 -12.40 -11.92
N GLY A 97 25.88 -11.99 -11.56
CA GLY A 97 26.14 -11.20 -10.35
C GLY A 97 26.08 -9.67 -10.50
N SER A 98 26.39 -9.11 -11.68
CA SER A 98 26.59 -7.65 -11.83
C SER A 98 25.41 -6.89 -12.45
N LEU A 99 24.49 -7.59 -13.13
CA LEU A 99 23.33 -6.97 -13.79
C LEU A 99 22.02 -7.05 -12.99
N ALA A 100 21.94 -7.95 -12.01
CA ALA A 100 20.69 -8.19 -11.29
C ALA A 100 20.24 -6.99 -10.45
N GLY A 101 21.15 -6.13 -9.96
CA GLY A 101 20.76 -4.97 -9.15
C GLY A 101 20.28 -3.77 -9.98
N ASN A 102 21.08 -3.35 -10.95
CA ASN A 102 20.90 -2.06 -11.64
C ASN A 102 19.79 -2.06 -12.70
N ILE A 103 19.46 -3.20 -13.30
CA ILE A 103 18.42 -3.29 -14.34
C ILE A 103 17.08 -3.78 -13.75
N LEU A 104 17.14 -4.64 -12.72
CA LEU A 104 15.93 -5.22 -12.13
C LEU A 104 15.16 -4.21 -11.27
N SER A 105 15.85 -3.29 -10.58
CA SER A 105 15.18 -2.30 -9.72
C SER A 105 14.22 -1.38 -10.49
N PRO A 106 14.59 -0.81 -11.66
CA PRO A 106 13.62 -0.11 -12.52
C PRO A 106 12.45 -0.99 -12.96
N LEU A 107 12.69 -2.26 -13.31
CA LEU A 107 11.62 -3.16 -13.79
C LEU A 107 10.63 -3.54 -12.68
N ILE A 108 11.12 -3.81 -11.47
CA ILE A 108 10.31 -4.01 -10.27
C ILE A 108 9.42 -2.80 -10.04
N LYS A 109 10.01 -1.60 -10.09
CA LYS A 109 9.31 -0.32 -9.93
C LYS A 109 8.23 -0.09 -11.00
N LEU A 110 8.42 -0.59 -12.22
CA LEU A 110 7.44 -0.46 -13.32
C LEU A 110 6.34 -1.53 -13.30
N THR A 111 6.54 -2.63 -12.57
CA THR A 111 5.67 -3.80 -12.65
C THR A 111 4.65 -3.81 -11.53
N VAL A 112 3.38 -3.64 -11.90
CA VAL A 112 2.25 -3.57 -10.98
C VAL A 112 1.10 -4.49 -11.42
N ASP A 113 0.32 -4.98 -10.48
CA ASP A 113 -1.00 -5.57 -10.73
C ASP A 113 -2.08 -4.56 -10.32
N ARG A 114 -2.70 -3.90 -11.30
CA ARG A 114 -3.73 -2.87 -11.07
C ARG A 114 -5.03 -3.41 -10.47
N ASN A 115 -5.22 -4.73 -10.44
CA ASN A 115 -6.35 -5.33 -9.72
C ASN A 115 -6.14 -5.30 -8.20
N LYS A 116 -4.89 -5.13 -7.74
CA LYS A 116 -4.57 -4.97 -6.32
C LYS A 116 -4.79 -3.53 -5.86
N ILE A 117 -5.08 -3.39 -4.58
CA ILE A 117 -5.18 -2.11 -3.86
C ILE A 117 -3.99 -2.05 -2.91
N ILE A 118 -3.15 -1.04 -3.10
CA ILE A 118 -1.98 -0.81 -2.26
C ILE A 118 -2.46 -0.14 -0.98
N ILE A 119 -2.17 -0.75 0.17
CA ILE A 119 -2.53 -0.23 1.48
C ILE A 119 -1.22 0.11 2.19
N PHE A 120 -0.86 1.39 2.19
CA PHE A 120 0.29 1.90 2.92
C PHE A 120 -0.12 2.18 4.37
N ASP A 121 0.44 1.43 5.30
CA ASP A 121 0.12 1.52 6.72
C ASP A 121 1.25 2.19 7.50
N ASP A 122 0.93 2.70 8.70
CA ASP A 122 1.88 3.36 9.60
C ASP A 122 2.66 4.54 8.95
N LEU A 123 1.99 5.37 8.14
CA LEU A 123 2.67 6.47 7.42
C LEU A 123 3.41 7.43 8.38
N GLU A 124 2.86 7.72 9.56
CA GLU A 124 3.49 8.55 10.58
C GLU A 124 4.78 7.95 11.17
N ARG A 125 5.00 6.63 10.99
CA ARG A 125 6.19 5.92 11.46
C ARG A 125 7.17 5.61 10.33
N CYS A 126 6.92 6.13 9.13
CA CYS A 126 7.84 6.03 8.02
C CYS A 126 9.07 6.91 8.29
N PRO A 127 10.30 6.37 8.29
CA PRO A 127 11.51 7.16 8.51
C PRO A 127 11.88 8.03 7.30
N MET A 128 11.31 7.76 6.13
CA MET A 128 11.49 8.58 4.92
C MET A 128 10.84 9.96 5.11
N SER A 129 11.35 10.97 4.42
CA SER A 129 10.69 12.28 4.43
C SER A 129 9.32 12.19 3.73
N ASN A 130 8.39 13.06 4.14
CA ASN A 130 7.07 13.19 3.51
C ASN A 130 7.20 13.30 1.98
N LYS A 131 8.11 14.14 1.48
CA LYS A 131 8.33 14.33 0.05
C LYS A 131 8.71 13.04 -0.67
N GLU A 132 9.58 12.21 -0.08
CA GLU A 132 10.02 10.97 -0.71
C GLU A 132 8.90 9.93 -0.75
N ILE A 133 8.22 9.69 0.38
CA ILE A 133 7.14 8.69 0.43
C ILE A 133 5.95 9.12 -0.44
N PHE A 134 5.59 10.40 -0.44
CA PHE A 134 4.55 10.91 -1.31
C PHE A 134 4.96 10.88 -2.79
N GLY A 135 6.25 11.03 -3.12
CA GLY A 135 6.75 10.80 -4.48
C GLY A 135 6.53 9.36 -4.95
N VAL A 136 6.78 8.38 -4.08
CA VAL A 136 6.50 6.96 -4.36
C VAL A 136 5.00 6.72 -4.54
N ILE A 137 4.18 7.22 -3.62
CA ILE A 137 2.72 7.08 -3.65
C ILE A 137 2.14 7.70 -4.93
N ASN A 138 2.57 8.93 -5.26
CA ASN A 138 2.10 9.63 -6.45
C ASN A 138 2.45 8.85 -7.73
N GLN A 139 3.62 8.20 -7.78
CA GLN A 139 3.96 7.36 -8.91
C GLN A 139 2.99 6.18 -9.08
N TYR A 140 2.58 5.52 -8.00
CA TYR A 140 1.57 4.46 -8.09
C TYR A 140 0.22 4.97 -8.58
N ILE A 141 -0.16 6.17 -8.17
CA ILE A 141 -1.46 6.76 -8.50
C ILE A 141 -1.47 7.28 -9.94
N GLU A 142 -0.55 8.17 -10.30
CA GLU A 142 -0.57 8.89 -11.58
C GLU A 142 0.00 8.04 -12.72
N HIS A 143 1.17 7.42 -12.51
CA HIS A 143 1.86 6.69 -13.58
C HIS A 143 1.39 5.24 -13.71
N HIS A 144 1.10 4.58 -12.58
CA HIS A 144 0.68 3.19 -12.58
C HIS A 144 -0.85 3.01 -12.49
N GLN A 145 -1.59 4.10 -12.27
CA GLN A 145 -3.06 4.08 -12.21
C GLN A 145 -3.59 3.09 -11.14
N CYS A 146 -2.82 2.87 -10.09
CA CYS A 146 -3.17 1.98 -8.99
C CYS A 146 -4.18 2.64 -8.04
N LYS A 147 -4.96 1.80 -7.37
CA LYS A 147 -5.73 2.21 -6.19
C LYS A 147 -4.83 2.20 -4.97
N VAL A 148 -4.84 3.28 -4.21
CA VAL A 148 -4.00 3.46 -3.03
C VAL A 148 -4.84 3.93 -1.85
N VAL A 149 -4.75 3.18 -0.75
CA VAL A 149 -5.28 3.56 0.56
C VAL A 149 -4.09 3.80 1.48
N ILE A 150 -4.13 4.90 2.21
CA ILE A 150 -3.10 5.30 3.17
C ILE A 150 -3.73 5.26 4.55
N LEU A 151 -3.07 4.62 5.50
CA LEU A 151 -3.46 4.63 6.90
C LEU A 151 -2.47 5.52 7.64
N ALA A 152 -2.97 6.54 8.33
CA ALA A 152 -2.11 7.44 9.08
C ALA A 152 -2.78 8.00 10.34
N HIS A 153 -1.98 8.49 11.28
CA HIS A 153 -2.44 9.36 12.35
C HIS A 153 -2.23 10.85 11.99
N ASP A 154 -3.29 11.52 11.52
CA ASP A 154 -3.22 12.87 10.92
C ASP A 154 -2.86 13.98 11.94
N LYS A 155 -3.08 13.77 13.25
CA LYS A 155 -2.76 14.79 14.28
C LYS A 155 -1.25 14.97 14.53
N GLU A 156 -0.41 14.02 14.12
CA GLU A 156 1.06 14.10 14.23
C GLU A 156 1.73 14.59 12.94
N ALA A 157 0.95 14.78 11.87
CA ALA A 157 1.49 15.11 10.57
C ALA A 157 1.79 16.62 10.44
N HIS A 158 3.07 16.97 10.28
CA HIS A 158 3.57 18.35 10.12
C HIS A 158 2.90 19.13 8.96
N ASN A 159 2.97 20.46 8.98
CA ASN A 159 2.43 21.37 7.94
C ASN A 159 2.81 20.99 6.48
N GLU A 160 3.95 20.33 6.27
CA GLU A 160 4.38 19.84 4.96
C GLU A 160 3.53 18.67 4.44
N PHE A 161 2.97 17.86 5.35
CA PHE A 161 1.99 16.82 5.05
C PHE A 161 0.73 17.44 4.45
N ILE A 162 0.21 18.52 5.05
CA ILE A 162 -1.03 19.20 4.64
C ILE A 162 -0.94 19.67 3.18
N LYS A 163 0.16 20.31 2.77
CA LYS A 163 0.34 20.77 1.38
C LYS A 163 0.43 19.63 0.38
N THR A 164 1.04 18.51 0.76
CA THR A 164 1.19 17.35 -0.12
C THR A 164 -0.11 16.55 -0.22
N LYS A 165 -0.90 16.58 0.87
CA LYS A 165 -2.24 16.00 0.98
C LYS A 165 -3.16 16.52 -0.12
N GLU A 166 -3.16 17.83 -0.38
CA GLU A 166 -4.07 18.47 -1.36
C GLU A 166 -3.95 17.95 -2.80
N LYS A 167 -2.76 17.46 -3.20
CA LYS A 167 -2.53 16.96 -4.57
C LYS A 167 -2.77 15.47 -4.73
N ILE A 168 -2.47 14.69 -3.69
CA ILE A 168 -2.43 13.23 -3.77
C ILE A 168 -3.70 12.61 -3.17
N ILE A 169 -4.28 13.23 -2.14
CA ILE A 169 -5.40 12.70 -1.40
C ILE A 169 -6.70 13.30 -1.90
N GLY A 170 -7.55 12.48 -2.54
CA GLY A 170 -8.85 12.92 -3.01
C GLY A 170 -9.92 12.89 -1.92
N HIS A 171 -9.74 12.03 -0.91
CA HIS A 171 -10.67 11.94 0.22
C HIS A 171 -9.98 11.49 1.50
N THR A 172 -10.41 12.06 2.63
CA THR A 172 -9.96 11.66 3.97
C THR A 172 -11.16 11.13 4.76
N ILE A 173 -11.04 9.91 5.28
CA ILE A 173 -12.02 9.26 6.13
C ILE A 173 -11.47 9.25 7.56
N GLN A 174 -12.15 9.93 8.47
CA GLN A 174 -11.89 9.82 9.90
C GLN A 174 -12.61 8.60 10.45
N LEU A 175 -11.86 7.64 11.01
CA LEU A 175 -12.41 6.45 11.65
C LEU A 175 -12.84 6.74 13.08
N GLU A 176 -14.00 6.17 13.40
CA GLU A 176 -14.48 6.01 14.76
C GLU A 176 -14.06 4.61 15.26
N PRO A 177 -13.51 4.51 16.48
CA PRO A 177 -13.22 3.21 17.08
C PRO A 177 -14.49 2.38 17.28
N GLN A 178 -14.47 1.11 16.88
CA GLN A 178 -15.59 0.17 17.09
C GLN A 178 -15.56 -0.41 18.52
N ILE A 179 -15.79 0.44 19.52
CA ILE A 179 -15.65 0.09 20.95
C ILE A 179 -16.57 -1.06 21.35
N ASP A 180 -17.84 -1.02 20.92
CA ASP A 180 -18.84 -2.03 21.30
C ASP A 180 -18.51 -3.42 20.73
N ASP A 181 -18.02 -3.48 19.49
CA ASP A 181 -17.60 -4.73 18.85
C ASP A 181 -16.34 -5.29 19.55
N ALA A 182 -15.38 -4.42 19.87
CA ALA A 182 -14.19 -4.79 20.62
C ALA A 182 -14.56 -5.31 22.03
N ALA A 183 -15.38 -4.57 22.77
CA ALA A 183 -15.87 -4.96 24.09
C ALA A 183 -16.63 -6.30 24.04
N SER A 184 -17.48 -6.48 23.04
CA SER A 184 -18.20 -7.75 22.83
C SER A 184 -17.26 -8.92 22.57
N CYS A 185 -16.10 -8.71 21.94
CA CYS A 185 -15.07 -9.72 21.76
C CYS A 185 -14.32 -10.01 23.08
N PHE A 186 -13.85 -8.97 23.77
CA PHE A 186 -13.08 -9.10 25.01
C PHE A 186 -13.90 -9.70 26.18
N PHE A 187 -15.18 -9.33 26.27
CA PHE A 187 -16.04 -9.71 27.40
C PHE A 187 -16.98 -10.89 27.08
N LYS A 188 -16.86 -11.54 25.92
CA LYS A 188 -17.65 -12.74 25.61
C LYS A 188 -17.17 -13.95 26.42
N LYS A 189 -17.88 -14.22 27.53
CA LYS A 189 -17.96 -15.49 28.29
C LYS A 189 -16.63 -16.25 28.45
N ASN A 190 -15.84 -15.88 29.48
CA ASN A 190 -15.06 -16.77 30.38
C ASN A 190 -13.91 -16.03 31.12
N TYR A 191 -14.15 -14.83 31.66
CA TYR A 191 -13.30 -14.33 32.72
C TYR A 191 -14.11 -14.28 34.01
N ARG A 192 -14.10 -15.39 34.76
CA ARG A 192 -14.28 -15.32 36.20
C ARG A 192 -12.96 -14.74 36.72
N LEU A 193 -13.01 -13.51 37.20
CA LEU A 193 -11.95 -12.95 38.06
C LEU A 193 -11.79 -13.83 39.31
#